data_AF-A0A8C5WBT4-F1
#
_entry.id   AF-A0A8C5WBT4-F1
#
_cell.length_a   1.000
_cell.length_b   1.000
_cell.length_c   1.000
_cell.angle_alpha   90.00
_cell.angle_beta   90.00
_cell.angle_gamma   90.00
#
_symmetry.space_group_name_H-M   'P 1'
#
loop_
_entity.id
_entity.type
_entity.pdbx_description
1 polymer ?
#
loop_
_entity_poly.entity_id
_entity_poly.type
_entity_poly.pdbx_seq_one_letter_code
_entity_poly.pdbx_strand_id
1 'polypeptide(L)'
;DTIKGSVSPPFVGLMYGWFHTVCPCITVKPVNRSIPLHWERPSAKPTSDLPYWYQAPSAEVELTAYMLMTGLSGPEKDLGRASEIVNWLSKQQNPYGGFSSTQDTVVALQSLGQYAGATFSDAGDVTVTVRSQTGVQEFHVDNTNRLLIQKASLPDIPGDYTLTASGSGCVYVQTVLRYNVPPSQIFELTMFESNLEQIRTSSPSLDVMSLPSVYCMSRPGRYTGSREKSNMALIEVKMLSGFIPVKSSVKELEKSRRIQRGDVQTDMVTLYLDEVGGGFTQLVFEVEQDFDVKNLKPAAVKIYDYYETDMCIRFSTKTV
;
A
#
# COMPACT_ATOMS: atom_id res chain seq x y z
N ASP A 1 19.18 -22.25 14.32
CA ASP A 1 19.02 -21.95 12.89
C ASP A 1 18.61 -20.51 12.68
N THR A 2 19.61 -19.66 12.54
CA THR A 2 19.47 -18.20 12.45
C THR A 2 19.61 -17.82 10.98
N ILE A 3 18.55 -17.29 10.37
CA ILE A 3 18.56 -16.77 9.00
C ILE A 3 19.44 -15.51 8.99
N LYS A 4 20.71 -15.67 8.63
CA LYS A 4 21.60 -14.56 8.25
C LYS A 4 21.27 -14.13 6.83
N GLY A 5 20.27 -13.27 6.68
CA GLY A 5 20.08 -12.47 5.47
C GLY A 5 20.91 -11.20 5.54
N SER A 6 22.25 -11.31 5.51
CA SER A 6 23.08 -10.12 5.34
C SER A 6 23.11 -9.75 3.86
N VAL A 7 22.45 -8.66 3.48
CA VAL A 7 22.76 -8.00 2.20
C VAL A 7 24.23 -7.64 2.24
N SER A 8 25.00 -8.20 1.31
CA SER A 8 26.45 -8.11 1.30
C SER A 8 26.92 -6.65 1.24
N PRO A 9 27.96 -6.25 2.00
CA PRO A 9 28.55 -4.90 1.95
C PRO A 9 28.83 -4.32 0.54
N PRO A 10 29.16 -5.11 -0.51
CA PRO A 10 29.30 -4.57 -1.86
C PRO A 10 28.01 -3.99 -2.45
N PHE A 11 26.81 -4.42 -2.06
CA PHE A 11 25.55 -3.85 -2.57
C PHE A 11 25.29 -2.44 -2.02
N VAL A 12 25.63 -2.19 -0.75
CA VAL A 12 25.52 -0.86 -0.13
C VAL A 12 26.57 0.08 -0.71
N GLY A 13 27.80 -0.40 -0.95
CA GLY A 13 28.86 0.38 -1.61
C GLY A 13 28.57 0.66 -3.09
N LEU A 14 27.98 -0.28 -3.82
CA LEU A 14 27.53 -0.08 -5.20
C LEU A 14 26.39 0.95 -5.26
N MET A 15 25.43 0.89 -4.33
CA MET A 15 24.40 1.93 -4.19
C MET A 15 25.00 3.28 -3.80
N TYR A 16 26.02 3.32 -2.93
CA TYR A 16 26.74 4.55 -2.57
C TYR A 16 27.42 5.19 -3.79
N GLY A 17 28.09 4.37 -4.61
CA GLY A 17 28.66 4.78 -5.88
C GLY A 17 27.59 5.22 -6.88
N TRP A 18 26.48 4.48 -6.98
CA TRP A 18 25.35 4.81 -7.85
C TRP A 18 24.69 6.13 -7.45
N PHE A 19 24.44 6.35 -6.15
CA PHE A 19 23.90 7.60 -5.61
C PHE A 19 24.83 8.78 -5.89
N HIS A 20 26.14 8.65 -5.66
CA HIS A 20 27.08 9.73 -5.99
C HIS A 20 27.21 10.02 -7.49
N THR A 21 27.04 8.99 -8.34
CA THR A 21 27.13 9.15 -9.81
C THR A 21 25.82 9.68 -10.42
N VAL A 22 24.67 9.44 -9.77
CA VAL A 22 23.33 9.87 -10.19
C VAL A 22 22.88 11.18 -9.47
N CYS A 23 23.71 11.73 -8.58
CA CYS A 23 23.42 12.87 -7.70
C CYS A 23 23.50 14.32 -8.28
N PRO A 24 23.32 14.60 -9.59
CA PRO A 24 22.90 15.95 -9.99
C PRO A 24 21.39 16.18 -9.85
N CYS A 25 20.60 15.13 -9.61
CA CYS A 25 19.13 15.17 -9.74
C CYS A 25 18.36 14.81 -8.46
N ILE A 26 18.94 14.87 -7.27
CA ILE A 26 18.22 14.59 -6.02
C ILE A 26 18.17 15.86 -5.18
N THR A 27 16.98 16.29 -4.77
CA THR A 27 16.81 17.52 -3.98
C THR A 27 16.64 17.16 -2.51
N VAL A 28 17.58 17.63 -1.67
CA VAL A 28 17.41 17.60 -0.21
C VAL A 28 16.40 18.69 0.15
N LYS A 29 15.31 18.34 0.84
CA LYS A 29 14.42 19.38 1.39
C LYS A 29 14.99 19.89 2.70
N PRO A 30 15.14 21.22 2.87
CA PRO A 30 15.60 21.78 4.12
C PRO A 30 14.58 21.51 5.22
N VAL A 31 15.09 21.19 6.41
CA VAL A 31 14.29 21.03 7.62
C VAL A 31 13.57 22.35 7.91
N ASN A 32 12.25 22.31 8.03
CA ASN A 32 11.46 23.39 8.62
C ASN A 32 10.69 22.83 9.83
N ARG A 33 10.21 23.70 10.72
CA ARG A 33 9.59 23.32 12.01
C ARG A 33 8.50 22.24 11.92
N SER A 34 7.85 22.09 10.77
CA SER A 34 6.79 21.12 10.52
C SER A 34 7.20 19.90 9.68
N ILE A 35 8.35 19.92 9.00
CA ILE A 35 8.76 18.88 8.05
C ILE A 35 10.18 18.37 8.43
N PRO A 36 10.28 17.16 8.99
CA PRO A 36 11.58 16.55 9.29
C PRO A 36 12.36 16.19 8.02
N LEU A 37 13.67 15.96 8.19
CA LEU A 37 14.63 15.76 7.10
C LEU A 37 14.28 14.53 6.25
N HIS A 38 14.15 14.74 4.93
CA HIS A 38 13.88 13.67 3.97
C HIS A 38 14.35 14.07 2.55
N TRP A 39 14.28 13.10 1.63
CA TRP A 39 14.69 13.27 0.23
C TRP A 39 13.53 13.02 -0.72
N GLU A 40 13.43 13.85 -1.75
CA GLU A 40 12.39 13.76 -2.77
C GLU A 40 13.01 13.70 -4.18
N ARG A 41 12.30 13.06 -5.11
CA ARG A 41 12.61 13.15 -6.55
C ARG A 41 12.30 14.58 -7.06
N PRO A 42 12.99 15.09 -8.10
CA PRO A 42 12.79 16.45 -8.63
C PRO A 42 11.36 16.78 -9.06
N SER A 43 10.60 15.76 -9.45
CA SER A 43 9.22 15.86 -9.90
C SER A 43 8.19 15.76 -8.76
N ALA A 44 8.63 15.70 -7.50
CA ALA A 44 7.72 15.63 -6.36
C ALA A 44 6.91 16.92 -6.22
N LYS A 45 5.62 16.78 -5.88
CA LYS A 45 4.76 17.93 -5.60
C LYS A 45 5.24 18.61 -4.31
N PRO A 46 5.13 19.95 -4.20
CA PRO A 46 5.58 20.67 -3.00
C PRO A 46 4.89 20.15 -1.74
N THR A 47 5.70 19.77 -0.76
CA THR A 47 5.27 19.16 0.52
C THR A 47 4.48 20.12 1.42
N SER A 48 4.53 21.44 1.17
CA SER A 48 3.92 22.48 2.02
C SER A 48 2.39 22.52 1.98
N ASP A 49 1.77 21.96 0.95
CA ASP A 49 0.32 22.02 0.72
C ASP A 49 -0.39 20.71 1.05
N LEU A 50 0.33 19.74 1.64
CA LEU A 50 -0.16 18.39 1.85
C LEU A 50 -0.77 18.22 3.25
N PRO A 51 -1.90 17.50 3.38
CA PRO A 51 -2.52 17.26 4.68
C PRO A 51 -1.58 16.52 5.65
N TYR A 52 -1.82 16.65 6.96
CA TYR A 52 -0.99 15.95 7.96
C TYR A 52 -1.02 14.42 7.82
N TRP A 53 -2.08 13.88 7.20
CA TRP A 53 -2.26 12.45 6.93
C TRP A 53 -1.70 12.02 5.56
N TYR A 54 -0.98 12.90 4.88
CA TYR A 54 -0.32 12.57 3.62
C TYR A 54 0.78 11.54 3.87
N GLN A 55 0.74 10.44 3.11
CA GLN A 55 1.82 9.48 3.02
C GLN A 55 2.66 9.81 1.79
N ALA A 56 3.96 9.90 1.99
CA ALA A 56 4.91 10.11 0.91
C ALA A 56 4.94 8.89 -0.02
N PRO A 57 5.24 9.08 -1.31
CA PRO A 57 5.28 7.96 -2.24
C PRO A 57 6.42 7.00 -1.89
N SER A 58 6.25 5.74 -2.30
CA SER A 58 7.16 4.63 -1.96
C SER A 58 8.62 4.94 -2.27
N ALA A 59 8.90 5.55 -3.44
CA ALA A 59 10.25 5.85 -3.88
C ALA A 59 10.97 6.87 -2.95
N GLU A 60 10.23 7.81 -2.38
CA GLU A 60 10.72 8.83 -1.46
C GLU A 60 11.03 8.24 -0.08
N VAL A 61 10.20 7.27 0.37
CA VAL A 61 10.47 6.48 1.57
C VAL A 61 11.72 5.63 1.39
N GLU A 62 11.82 4.90 0.28
CA GLU A 62 12.97 4.06 -0.05
C GLU A 62 14.26 4.89 -0.14
N LEU A 63 14.23 6.01 -0.86
CA LEU A 63 15.35 6.94 -1.00
C LEU A 63 15.83 7.46 0.37
N THR A 64 14.89 7.92 1.19
CA THR A 64 15.18 8.48 2.51
C THR A 64 15.74 7.40 3.46
N ALA A 65 15.25 6.16 3.36
CA ALA A 65 15.76 5.04 4.13
C ALA A 65 17.20 4.65 3.72
N TYR A 66 17.54 4.67 2.44
CA TYR A 66 18.93 4.51 2.01
C TYR A 66 19.83 5.61 2.58
N MET A 67 19.39 6.87 2.59
CA MET A 67 20.15 7.98 3.18
C MET A 67 20.38 7.81 4.68
N LEU A 68 19.42 7.22 5.41
CA LEU A 68 19.60 6.86 6.81
C LEU A 68 20.66 5.76 6.96
N MET A 69 20.58 4.69 6.16
CA MET A 69 21.57 3.60 6.23
C MET A 69 22.98 4.07 5.89
N THR A 70 23.15 4.93 4.88
CA THR A 70 24.45 5.48 4.52
C THR A 70 25.02 6.33 5.64
N GLY A 71 24.20 7.20 6.25
CA GLY A 71 24.60 8.01 7.41
C GLY A 71 24.99 7.19 8.64
N LEU A 72 24.43 5.98 8.80
CA LEU A 72 24.74 5.07 9.90
C LEU A 72 25.89 4.10 9.62
N SER A 73 26.29 3.93 8.35
CA SER A 73 27.37 3.02 7.93
C SER A 73 28.76 3.67 7.98
N GLY A 74 28.84 4.99 8.13
CA GLY A 74 30.09 5.72 8.24
C GLY A 74 30.84 5.48 9.58
N PRO A 75 32.15 5.79 9.63
CA PRO A 75 32.95 5.68 10.86
C PRO A 75 32.49 6.66 11.94
N GLU A 76 32.04 7.85 11.54
CA GLU A 76 31.37 8.82 12.40
C GLU A 76 29.87 8.80 12.10
N LYS A 77 29.05 8.51 13.12
CA LYS A 77 27.60 8.47 13.00
C LYS A 77 27.01 9.76 13.52
N ASP A 78 26.44 10.57 12.64
CA ASP A 78 25.66 11.74 13.04
C ASP A 78 24.26 11.30 13.51
N LEU A 79 24.16 10.93 14.79
CA LEU A 79 22.91 10.48 15.40
C LEU A 79 21.86 11.59 15.47
N GLY A 80 22.29 12.87 15.50
CA GLY A 80 21.41 14.03 15.50
C GLY A 80 20.66 14.12 14.17
N ARG A 81 21.39 14.15 13.06
CA ARG A 81 20.80 14.13 11.72
C ARG A 81 19.99 12.86 11.45
N ALA A 82 20.49 11.70 11.89
CA ALA A 82 19.76 10.44 11.75
C ALA A 82 18.41 10.47 12.50
N SER A 83 18.34 11.11 13.67
CA SER A 83 17.08 11.24 14.43
C SER A 83 16.00 12.02 13.67
N GLU A 84 16.39 13.03 12.89
CA GLU A 84 15.45 13.80 12.06
C GLU A 84 14.87 12.93 10.94
N ILE A 85 15.70 12.09 10.31
CA ILE A 85 15.28 11.16 9.26
C ILE A 85 14.33 10.10 9.84
N VAL A 86 14.68 9.54 11.00
CA VAL A 86 13.86 8.55 11.72
C VAL A 86 12.50 9.13 12.10
N ASN A 87 12.46 10.39 12.57
CA ASN A 87 11.20 11.08 12.84
C ASN A 87 10.33 11.20 11.58
N TRP A 88 10.93 11.50 10.42
CA TRP A 88 10.19 11.52 9.17
C TRP A 88 9.67 10.13 8.76
N LEU A 89 10.54 9.12 8.75
CA LEU A 89 10.17 7.75 8.37
C LEU A 89 9.07 7.17 9.27
N SER A 90 9.14 7.44 10.58
CA SER A 90 8.14 6.98 11.55
C SER A 90 6.74 7.54 11.26
N LYS A 91 6.66 8.76 10.70
CA LYS A 91 5.39 9.37 10.26
C LYS A 91 4.84 8.75 8.98
N GLN A 92 5.68 8.12 8.15
CA GLN A 92 5.26 7.45 6.91
C GLN A 92 4.80 6.00 7.15
N GLN A 93 5.06 5.43 8.32
CA GLN A 93 4.69 4.05 8.63
C GLN A 93 3.16 3.90 8.73
N ASN A 94 2.64 2.81 8.16
CA ASN A 94 1.22 2.48 8.16
C ASN A 94 0.80 1.80 9.51
N PRO A 95 -0.51 1.65 9.78
CA PRO A 95 -1.03 1.05 11.01
C PRO A 95 -0.62 -0.39 11.32
N TYR A 96 -0.01 -1.08 10.37
CA TYR A 96 0.42 -2.47 10.46
C TYR A 96 1.95 -2.60 10.60
N GLY A 97 2.67 -1.48 10.71
CA GLY A 97 4.13 -1.44 10.84
C GLY A 97 4.89 -1.51 9.52
N GLY A 98 4.19 -1.51 8.37
CA GLY A 98 4.80 -1.46 7.04
C GLY A 98 4.75 -0.07 6.42
N PHE A 99 5.11 0.01 5.14
CA PHE A 99 4.98 1.20 4.31
C PHE A 99 4.06 0.90 3.11
N SER A 100 4.17 1.67 2.03
CA SER A 100 3.26 1.60 0.89
C SER A 100 3.52 0.40 -0.03
N SER A 101 4.78 -0.04 -0.13
CA SER A 101 5.24 -1.12 -1.01
C SER A 101 6.03 -2.18 -0.22
N THR A 102 6.63 -3.12 -0.94
CA THR A 102 7.52 -4.12 -0.33
C THR A 102 8.95 -3.58 -0.19
N GLN A 103 9.47 -2.90 -1.21
CA GLN A 103 10.87 -2.44 -1.24
C GLN A 103 11.11 -1.35 -0.19
N ASP A 104 10.26 -0.33 -0.17
CA ASP A 104 10.31 0.72 0.87
C ASP A 104 10.22 0.13 2.28
N THR A 105 9.36 -0.87 2.50
CA THR A 105 9.19 -1.51 3.80
C THR A 105 10.44 -2.23 4.24
N VAL A 106 11.06 -3.03 3.37
CA VAL A 106 12.29 -3.76 3.70
C VAL A 106 13.43 -2.79 4.05
N VAL A 107 13.66 -1.80 3.18
CA VAL A 107 14.76 -0.85 3.33
C VAL A 107 14.54 0.07 4.53
N ALA A 108 13.32 0.58 4.72
CA ALA A 108 12.98 1.43 5.86
C ALA A 108 13.12 0.68 7.18
N LEU A 109 12.56 -0.52 7.33
CA LEU A 109 12.68 -1.31 8.56
C LEU A 109 14.14 -1.69 8.85
N GLN A 110 14.93 -2.01 7.83
CA GLN A 110 16.36 -2.26 8.00
C GLN A 110 17.09 -1.01 8.51
N SER A 111 16.80 0.16 7.94
CA SER A 111 17.40 1.44 8.34
C SER A 111 17.03 1.84 9.78
N LEU A 112 15.76 1.68 10.15
CA LEU A 112 15.23 1.95 11.49
C LEU A 112 15.83 0.96 12.52
N GLY A 113 16.01 -0.30 12.14
CA GLY A 113 16.66 -1.30 12.98
C GLY A 113 18.13 -0.97 13.25
N GLN A 114 18.88 -0.49 12.24
CA GLN A 114 20.25 -0.02 12.43
C GLN A 114 20.32 1.19 13.36
N TYR A 115 19.41 2.15 13.20
CA TYR A 115 19.31 3.31 14.09
C TYR A 115 18.99 2.90 15.53
N ALA A 116 18.02 1.99 15.71
CA ALA A 116 17.65 1.45 17.01
C ALA A 116 18.83 0.73 17.69
N GLY A 117 19.62 -0.03 16.93
CA GLY A 117 20.85 -0.65 17.45
C GLY A 117 21.93 0.37 17.85
N ALA A 118 22.02 1.51 17.14
CA ALA A 118 22.99 2.57 17.44
C ALA A 118 22.57 3.48 18.61
N THR A 119 21.28 3.55 18.93
CA THR A 119 20.70 4.43 19.97
C THR A 119 20.08 3.67 21.14
N PHE A 120 20.28 2.36 21.20
CA PHE A 120 19.68 1.50 22.21
C PHE A 120 20.03 1.94 23.63
N SER A 121 19.01 1.99 24.48
CA SER A 121 19.11 2.19 25.92
C SER A 121 18.27 1.13 26.62
N ASP A 122 18.75 0.62 27.76
CA ASP A 122 17.94 -0.23 28.63
C ASP A 122 17.00 0.59 29.53
N ALA A 123 17.15 1.91 29.58
CA ALA A 123 16.30 2.78 30.38
C ALA A 123 15.08 3.21 29.55
N GLY A 124 13.89 2.96 30.09
CA GLY A 124 12.62 3.33 29.48
C GLY A 124 11.47 3.18 30.47
N ASP A 125 10.88 4.30 30.84
CA ASP A 125 9.67 4.40 31.65
C ASP A 125 8.91 5.64 31.18
N VAL A 126 7.88 5.42 30.37
CA VAL A 126 7.10 6.50 29.75
C VAL A 126 5.61 6.21 29.93
N THR A 127 4.91 7.20 30.47
CA THR A 127 3.46 7.22 30.50
C THR A 127 2.94 8.18 29.43
N VAL A 128 2.08 7.67 28.55
CA VAL A 128 1.38 8.43 27.52
C VAL A 128 -0.07 8.59 27.94
N THR A 129 -0.52 9.84 28.08
CA THR A 129 -1.92 10.18 28.34
C THR A 129 -2.54 10.80 27.10
N VAL A 130 -3.66 10.23 26.66
CA VAL A 130 -4.49 10.72 25.56
C VAL A 130 -5.79 11.26 26.15
N ARG A 131 -6.03 12.57 26.02
CA ARG A 131 -7.21 13.24 26.56
C ARG A 131 -8.13 13.71 25.45
N SER A 132 -9.42 13.53 25.66
CA SER A 132 -10.53 14.07 24.87
C SER A 132 -11.48 14.85 25.80
N GLN A 133 -12.54 15.45 25.25
CA GLN A 133 -13.56 16.10 26.07
C GLN A 133 -14.35 15.10 26.94
N THR A 134 -14.52 13.87 26.46
CA THR A 134 -15.40 12.86 27.06
C THR A 134 -14.65 11.78 27.84
N GLY A 135 -13.33 11.70 27.71
CA GLY A 135 -12.55 10.65 28.35
C GLY A 135 -11.04 10.85 28.30
N VAL A 136 -10.37 10.05 29.13
CA VAL A 136 -8.91 9.98 29.25
C VAL A 136 -8.49 8.52 29.07
N GLN A 137 -7.46 8.29 28.28
CA GLN A 137 -6.78 7.00 28.15
C GLN A 137 -5.31 7.14 28.51
N GLU A 138 -4.77 6.12 29.17
CA GLU A 138 -3.39 6.12 29.64
C GLU A 138 -2.70 4.82 29.23
N PHE A 139 -1.48 4.95 28.72
CA PHE A 139 -0.62 3.85 28.32
C PHE A 139 0.69 3.98 29.06
N HIS A 140 1.11 2.92 29.74
CA HIS A 140 2.39 2.88 30.43
C HIS A 140 3.33 1.92 29.69
N VAL A 141 4.52 2.41 29.34
CA VAL A 141 5.53 1.68 28.59
C VAL A 141 6.81 1.59 29.41
N ASP A 142 7.20 0.37 29.74
CA ASP A 142 8.40 0.03 30.49
C ASP A 142 9.20 -1.10 29.80
N ASN A 143 10.30 -1.52 30.40
CA ASN A 143 11.13 -2.60 29.85
C ASN A 143 10.45 -3.97 29.73
N THR A 144 9.40 -4.22 30.52
CA THR A 144 8.68 -5.49 30.51
C THR A 144 7.69 -5.56 29.36
N ASN A 145 7.17 -4.41 28.91
CA ASN A 145 6.10 -4.34 27.92
C ASN A 145 6.45 -3.54 26.65
N ARG A 146 7.66 -2.99 26.52
CA ARG A 146 8.09 -2.14 25.37
C ARG A 146 7.95 -2.77 23.97
N LEU A 147 7.83 -4.09 23.88
CA LEU A 147 7.61 -4.80 22.61
C LEU A 147 6.13 -5.13 22.36
N LEU A 148 5.25 -4.83 23.31
CA LEU A 148 3.81 -5.09 23.22
C LEU A 148 3.10 -3.88 22.61
N ILE A 149 2.31 -4.13 21.57
CA ILE A 149 1.45 -3.12 20.98
C ILE A 149 0.24 -2.92 21.89
N GLN A 150 0.09 -1.72 22.43
CA GLN A 150 -1.07 -1.31 23.23
C GLN A 150 -2.03 -0.50 22.35
N LYS A 151 -3.34 -0.79 22.44
CA LYS A 151 -4.39 -0.12 21.63
C LYS A 151 -5.58 0.22 22.51
N ALA A 152 -6.18 1.38 22.26
CA ALA A 152 -7.48 1.74 22.81
C ALA A 152 -8.35 2.38 21.72
N SER A 153 -9.66 2.11 21.79
CA SER A 153 -10.63 2.81 20.96
C SER A 153 -10.80 4.24 21.48
N LEU A 154 -10.78 5.20 20.57
CA LEU A 154 -11.06 6.59 20.87
C LEU A 154 -12.59 6.83 20.82
N PRO A 155 -13.20 7.44 21.85
CA PRO A 155 -14.66 7.48 22.00
C PRO A 155 -15.35 8.41 20.99
N ASP A 156 -14.74 9.55 20.65
CA ASP A 156 -15.33 10.58 19.81
C ASP A 156 -14.75 10.56 18.39
N ILE A 157 -15.59 10.35 17.37
CA ILE A 157 -15.20 10.42 15.95
C ILE A 157 -16.26 11.24 15.18
N PRO A 158 -15.93 12.45 14.66
CA PRO A 158 -14.67 13.19 14.84
C PRO A 158 -14.52 13.77 16.25
N GLY A 159 -13.28 13.96 16.71
CA GLY A 159 -12.99 14.56 18.01
C GLY A 159 -11.56 15.07 18.10
N ASP A 160 -11.33 16.04 18.99
CA ASP A 160 -10.01 16.60 19.27
C ASP A 160 -9.35 15.87 20.43
N TYR A 161 -8.11 15.43 20.22
CA TYR A 161 -7.35 14.66 21.20
C TYR A 161 -6.03 15.38 21.50
N THR A 162 -5.72 15.52 22.79
CA THR A 162 -4.43 16.03 23.27
C THR A 162 -3.59 14.87 23.78
N LEU A 163 -2.36 14.75 23.28
CA LEU A 163 -1.43 13.71 23.68
C LEU A 163 -0.30 14.32 24.52
N THR A 164 -0.07 13.76 25.69
CA THR A 164 0.99 14.16 26.61
C THR A 164 1.79 12.94 27.01
N ALA A 165 3.12 13.04 27.01
CA ALA A 165 4.02 12.00 27.46
C ALA A 165 4.89 12.51 28.61
N SER A 166 5.08 11.69 29.64
CA SER A 166 5.92 11.99 30.79
C SER A 166 6.79 10.79 31.14
N GLY A 167 8.02 11.03 31.59
CA GLY A 167 8.97 9.99 31.96
C GLY A 167 10.28 10.10 31.17
N SER A 168 10.99 8.99 31.04
CA SER A 168 12.28 8.90 30.36
C SER A 168 12.23 7.80 29.29
N GLY A 169 12.41 8.19 28.04
CA GLY A 169 12.39 7.28 26.90
C GLY A 169 11.67 7.87 25.68
N CYS A 170 11.70 7.13 24.57
CA CYS A 170 10.99 7.47 23.35
C CYS A 170 9.89 6.43 23.09
N VAL A 171 8.68 6.90 22.83
CA VAL A 171 7.52 6.06 22.50
C VAL A 171 6.98 6.46 21.14
N TYR A 172 6.68 5.45 20.32
CA TYR A 172 6.02 5.65 19.04
C TYR A 172 4.51 5.56 19.24
N VAL A 173 3.79 6.62 18.88
CA VAL A 173 2.33 6.67 19.00
C VAL A 173 1.72 6.96 17.64
N GLN A 174 0.66 6.23 17.32
CA GLN A 174 -0.03 6.32 16.04
C GLN A 174 -1.54 6.29 16.24
N THR A 175 -2.25 7.15 15.51
CA THR A 175 -3.71 7.19 15.47
C THR A 175 -4.21 6.61 14.16
N VAL A 176 -5.23 5.75 14.21
CA VAL A 176 -5.75 5.04 13.04
C VAL A 176 -7.24 5.31 12.88
N LEU A 177 -7.61 6.02 11.81
CA LEU A 177 -9.00 6.26 11.42
C LEU A 177 -9.35 5.38 10.20
N ARG A 178 -10.43 4.61 10.30
CA ARG A 178 -10.99 3.83 9.19
C ARG A 178 -12.43 4.24 8.95
N TYR A 179 -12.77 4.60 7.72
CA TYR A 179 -14.11 5.00 7.32
C TYR A 179 -14.37 4.62 5.87
N ASN A 180 -15.65 4.45 5.52
CA ASN A 180 -16.06 4.17 4.16
C ASN A 180 -16.17 5.49 3.38
N VAL A 181 -15.58 5.53 2.19
CA VAL A 181 -15.70 6.66 1.27
C VAL A 181 -16.48 6.19 0.06
N PRO A 182 -17.47 6.96 -0.44
CA PRO A 182 -18.10 6.64 -1.71
C PRO A 182 -17.03 6.61 -2.82
N PRO A 183 -17.13 5.68 -3.78
CA PRO A 183 -16.19 5.63 -4.91
C PRO A 183 -16.19 6.97 -5.66
N SER A 184 -15.00 7.52 -5.91
CA SER A 184 -14.83 8.89 -6.43
C SER A 184 -15.12 9.02 -7.93
N GLN A 185 -15.02 7.94 -8.70
CA GLN A 185 -15.31 7.89 -10.13
C GLN A 185 -15.95 6.54 -10.50
N ILE A 186 -17.09 6.59 -11.18
CA ILE A 186 -17.73 5.40 -11.77
C ILE A 186 -17.15 5.25 -13.17
N PHE A 187 -16.28 4.26 -13.38
CA PHE A 187 -16.06 3.72 -14.71
C PHE A 187 -16.90 2.46 -14.83
N GLU A 188 -17.68 2.38 -15.91
CA GLU A 188 -18.56 1.24 -16.14
C GLU A 188 -17.73 -0.01 -16.44
N LEU A 189 -17.69 -0.93 -15.48
CA LEU A 189 -17.41 -2.32 -15.76
C LEU A 189 -18.74 -2.98 -16.07
N THR A 190 -18.93 -3.33 -17.34
CA THR A 190 -20.15 -3.98 -17.82
C THR A 190 -20.07 -5.47 -17.52
N MET A 191 -20.85 -5.92 -16.54
CA MET A 191 -21.25 -7.32 -16.47
C MET A 191 -22.20 -7.56 -17.64
N PHE A 192 -21.87 -8.49 -18.54
CA PHE A 192 -22.82 -8.95 -19.54
C PHE A 192 -23.39 -10.28 -19.08
N GLU A 193 -24.69 -10.34 -18.82
CA GLU A 193 -25.43 -11.57 -19.03
C GLU A 193 -25.35 -11.83 -20.53
N SER A 194 -24.57 -12.84 -20.95
CA SER A 194 -24.65 -13.27 -22.33
C SER A 194 -26.05 -13.84 -22.53
N ASN A 195 -26.98 -13.02 -23.02
CA ASN A 195 -28.00 -13.57 -23.88
C ASN A 195 -27.23 -14.19 -25.04
N LEU A 196 -27.07 -15.51 -24.96
CA LEU A 196 -26.68 -16.35 -26.06
C LEU A 196 -27.56 -15.90 -27.23
N GLU A 197 -27.01 -15.10 -28.14
CA GLU A 197 -27.49 -15.07 -29.50
C GLU A 197 -27.28 -16.49 -30.05
N GLN A 198 -28.26 -17.33 -29.75
CA GLN A 198 -28.84 -18.30 -30.63
C GLN A 198 -27.87 -18.87 -31.66
N ILE A 199 -26.89 -19.65 -31.21
CA ILE A 199 -26.50 -20.82 -31.99
C ILE A 199 -27.65 -21.81 -31.83
N ARG A 200 -28.72 -21.60 -32.62
CA ARG A 200 -29.74 -22.62 -32.91
C ARG A 200 -29.01 -23.80 -33.56
N THR A 201 -28.48 -24.69 -32.75
CA THR A 201 -28.30 -26.08 -33.15
C THR A 201 -29.21 -26.90 -32.26
N SER A 202 -30.25 -27.39 -32.91
CA SER A 202 -31.31 -28.23 -32.40
C SER A 202 -30.79 -29.53 -31.79
N SER A 203 -30.96 -29.72 -30.49
CA SER A 203 -31.63 -30.89 -29.89
C SER A 203 -31.60 -30.83 -28.36
N PRO A 204 -32.54 -31.51 -27.66
CA PRO A 204 -32.89 -31.22 -26.28
C PRO A 204 -32.35 -32.27 -25.31
N SER A 205 -31.57 -31.85 -24.31
CA SER A 205 -31.52 -32.51 -22.99
C SER A 205 -30.51 -31.85 -22.06
N LEU A 206 -30.95 -31.64 -20.81
CA LEU A 206 -30.19 -31.34 -19.59
C LEU A 206 -29.61 -29.93 -19.44
N ASP A 207 -30.30 -29.15 -18.62
CA ASP A 207 -29.78 -28.33 -17.52
C ASP A 207 -28.30 -27.95 -17.58
N VAL A 208 -28.02 -26.82 -18.26
CA VAL A 208 -26.81 -26.03 -18.02
C VAL A 208 -27.26 -24.57 -18.00
N MET A 209 -27.55 -24.06 -16.81
CA MET A 209 -27.73 -22.63 -16.61
C MET A 209 -26.37 -21.98 -16.92
N SER A 210 -26.29 -21.31 -18.07
CA SER A 210 -25.07 -20.67 -18.56
C SER A 210 -24.56 -19.64 -17.55
N LEU A 211 -23.33 -19.83 -17.08
CA LEU A 211 -22.68 -19.00 -16.05
C LEU A 211 -22.50 -17.56 -16.56
N PRO A 212 -22.78 -16.53 -15.74
CA PRO A 212 -22.49 -15.15 -16.11
C PRO A 212 -20.97 -14.94 -16.23
N SER A 213 -20.48 -14.65 -17.44
CA SER A 213 -19.07 -14.32 -17.67
C SER A 213 -18.77 -12.88 -17.25
N VAL A 214 -17.75 -12.66 -16.41
CA VAL A 214 -17.27 -11.30 -16.12
C VAL A 214 -16.30 -10.87 -17.19
N TYR A 215 -16.75 -9.90 -17.99
CA TYR A 215 -15.87 -9.15 -18.84
C TYR A 215 -15.20 -8.05 -18.02
N CYS A 216 -13.96 -8.28 -17.58
CA CYS A 216 -13.09 -7.18 -17.20
C CYS A 216 -12.59 -6.48 -18.47
N MET A 217 -13.48 -5.75 -19.12
CA MET A 217 -13.09 -4.76 -20.11
C MET A 217 -12.53 -3.54 -19.37
N SER A 218 -11.27 -3.63 -18.98
CA SER A 218 -10.51 -2.44 -18.69
C SER A 218 -10.32 -1.74 -20.04
N ARG A 219 -11.05 -0.64 -20.28
CA ARG A 219 -10.33 0.50 -20.85
C ARG A 219 -9.27 0.77 -19.79
N PRO A 220 -7.97 0.51 -20.05
CA PRO A 220 -7.01 1.03 -19.10
C PRO A 220 -7.31 2.51 -19.08
N GLY A 221 -7.50 3.08 -17.89
CA GLY A 221 -7.07 4.47 -17.74
C GLY A 221 -5.68 4.44 -18.37
N ARG A 222 -5.53 5.08 -19.54
CA ARG A 222 -4.24 5.12 -20.26
C ARG A 222 -3.21 5.31 -19.19
N TYR A 223 -2.13 4.54 -19.15
CA TYR A 223 -1.06 4.86 -18.21
C TYR A 223 -0.70 6.33 -18.47
N THR A 224 -1.18 7.22 -17.60
CA THR A 224 -1.02 8.68 -17.71
C THR A 224 0.16 9.13 -16.87
N GLY A 225 0.96 8.18 -16.39
CA GLY A 225 2.22 8.47 -15.75
C GLY A 225 3.20 9.05 -16.76
N SER A 226 4.32 9.55 -16.26
CA SER A 226 5.38 10.17 -17.05
C SER A 226 6.14 9.20 -17.96
N ARG A 227 5.90 7.89 -17.83
CA ARG A 227 6.58 6.81 -18.57
C ARG A 227 5.72 6.29 -19.73
N GLU A 228 6.32 5.54 -20.65
CA GLU A 228 5.57 4.94 -21.78
C GLU A 228 4.69 3.76 -21.33
N LYS A 229 5.10 3.06 -20.27
CA LYS A 229 4.41 1.91 -19.66
C LYS A 229 4.57 1.95 -18.14
N SER A 230 3.67 1.28 -17.42
CA SER A 230 3.81 1.06 -15.97
C SER A 230 4.92 0.04 -15.65
N ASN A 231 5.27 -0.08 -14.36
CA ASN A 231 5.92 -1.30 -13.86
C ASN A 231 4.90 -2.45 -13.80
N MET A 232 5.20 -3.47 -13.00
CA MET A 232 4.22 -4.47 -12.59
C MET A 232 2.96 -3.80 -12.02
N ALA A 233 1.80 -4.18 -12.54
CA ALA A 233 0.51 -3.61 -12.15
C ALA A 233 -0.41 -4.69 -11.61
N LEU A 234 -1.23 -4.32 -10.63
CA LEU A 234 -2.24 -5.20 -10.04
C LEU A 234 -3.63 -4.70 -10.39
N ILE A 235 -4.51 -5.65 -10.71
CA ILE A 235 -5.95 -5.44 -10.85
C ILE A 235 -6.65 -6.26 -9.77
N GLU A 236 -7.23 -5.58 -8.79
CA GLU A 236 -8.08 -6.20 -7.77
C GLU A 236 -9.55 -6.03 -8.18
N VAL A 237 -10.25 -7.13 -8.40
CA VAL A 237 -11.68 -7.15 -8.72
C VAL A 237 -12.41 -7.76 -7.54
N LYS A 238 -13.22 -6.96 -6.83
CA LYS A 238 -14.15 -7.47 -5.83
C LYS A 238 -15.44 -7.94 -6.50
N MET A 239 -15.90 -9.13 -6.15
CA MET A 239 -17.15 -9.69 -6.64
C MET A 239 -18.35 -8.98 -6.01
N LEU A 240 -19.48 -9.04 -6.71
CA LEU A 240 -20.77 -8.70 -6.14
C LEU A 240 -21.17 -9.74 -5.09
N SER A 241 -21.95 -9.33 -4.09
CA SER A 241 -22.49 -10.27 -3.10
C SER A 241 -23.27 -11.39 -3.79
N GLY A 242 -22.98 -12.65 -3.44
CA GLY A 242 -23.59 -13.83 -4.06
C GLY A 242 -22.86 -14.39 -5.28
N PHE A 243 -21.77 -13.75 -5.72
CA PHE A 243 -20.95 -14.21 -6.84
C PHE A 243 -19.54 -14.59 -6.38
N ILE A 244 -19.02 -15.66 -6.96
CA ILE A 244 -17.66 -16.15 -6.73
C ILE A 244 -16.94 -16.36 -8.06
N PRO A 245 -15.62 -16.09 -8.13
CA PRO A 245 -14.85 -16.24 -9.36
C PRO A 245 -14.50 -17.70 -9.66
N VAL A 246 -14.65 -18.10 -10.92
CA VAL A 246 -14.32 -19.45 -11.38
C VAL A 246 -12.81 -19.57 -11.57
N LYS A 247 -12.15 -20.32 -10.67
CA LYS A 247 -10.70 -20.43 -10.61
C LYS A 247 -10.05 -20.98 -11.90
N SER A 248 -10.71 -21.86 -12.64
CA SER A 248 -10.19 -22.42 -13.90
C SER A 248 -10.03 -21.34 -14.97
N SER A 249 -11.02 -20.46 -15.13
CA SER A 249 -10.99 -19.37 -16.12
C SER A 249 -9.86 -18.37 -15.86
N VAL A 250 -9.57 -18.06 -14.59
CA VAL A 250 -8.43 -17.19 -14.22
C VAL A 250 -7.09 -17.86 -14.55
N LYS A 251 -6.97 -19.18 -14.34
CA LYS A 251 -5.77 -19.93 -14.73
C LYS A 251 -5.57 -20.00 -16.25
N GLU A 252 -6.63 -19.89 -17.05
CA GLU A 252 -6.50 -19.80 -18.51
C GLU A 252 -5.89 -18.47 -18.95
N LEU A 253 -6.16 -17.38 -18.21
CA LEU A 253 -5.47 -16.10 -18.42
C LEU A 253 -3.96 -16.22 -18.14
N GLU A 254 -3.56 -17.00 -17.12
CA GLU A 254 -2.14 -17.29 -16.84
C GLU A 254 -1.52 -18.12 -17.98
N LYS A 255 -2.20 -19.19 -18.42
CA LYS A 255 -1.71 -20.07 -19.50
C LYS A 255 -1.56 -19.33 -20.83
N SER A 256 -2.48 -18.42 -21.13
CA SER A 256 -2.46 -17.58 -22.33
C SER A 256 -1.47 -16.41 -22.22
N ARG A 257 -0.73 -16.30 -21.10
CA ARG A 257 0.26 -15.24 -20.81
C ARG A 257 -0.31 -13.83 -20.89
N ARG A 258 -1.61 -13.68 -20.60
CA ARG A 258 -2.26 -12.35 -20.50
C ARG A 258 -2.04 -11.74 -19.12
N ILE A 259 -1.79 -12.58 -18.12
CA ILE A 259 -1.39 -12.21 -16.77
C ILE A 259 -0.19 -13.07 -16.36
N GLN A 260 0.65 -12.54 -15.49
CA GLN A 260 1.75 -13.27 -14.89
C GLN A 260 1.23 -14.29 -13.85
N ARG A 261 0.22 -13.87 -13.08
CA ARG A 261 -0.40 -14.65 -12.01
C ARG A 261 -1.81 -14.15 -11.73
N GLY A 262 -2.69 -15.04 -11.30
CA GLY A 262 -4.02 -14.74 -10.80
C GLY A 262 -4.25 -15.39 -9.44
N ASP A 263 -4.43 -14.58 -8.41
CA ASP A 263 -4.80 -15.03 -7.07
C ASP A 263 -6.32 -14.92 -6.88
N VAL A 264 -6.95 -16.06 -6.63
CA VAL A 264 -8.41 -16.19 -6.51
C VAL A 264 -8.78 -16.44 -5.05
N GLN A 265 -9.55 -15.52 -4.48
CA GLN A 265 -10.18 -15.61 -3.16
C GLN A 265 -11.70 -15.79 -3.32
N THR A 266 -12.43 -15.97 -2.21
CA THR A 266 -13.88 -16.24 -2.24
C THR A 266 -14.67 -15.12 -2.93
N ASP A 267 -14.44 -13.86 -2.56
CA ASP A 267 -15.16 -12.70 -3.09
C ASP A 267 -14.28 -11.74 -3.88
N MET A 268 -13.05 -12.15 -4.24
CA MET A 268 -12.07 -11.26 -4.87
C MET A 268 -11.10 -12.03 -5.78
N VAL A 269 -10.74 -11.39 -6.89
CA VAL A 269 -9.66 -11.83 -7.78
C VAL A 269 -8.60 -10.74 -7.85
N THR A 270 -7.33 -11.13 -7.71
CA THR A 270 -6.18 -10.25 -7.94
C THR A 270 -5.39 -10.75 -9.14
N LEU A 271 -5.26 -9.92 -10.17
CA LEU A 271 -4.53 -10.21 -11.40
C LEU A 271 -3.21 -9.43 -11.41
N TYR A 272 -2.11 -10.14 -11.64
CA TYR A 272 -0.77 -9.59 -11.73
C TYR A 272 -0.36 -9.45 -13.20
N LEU A 273 -0.03 -8.24 -13.63
CA LEU A 273 0.45 -7.94 -14.98
C LEU A 273 1.91 -7.49 -14.92
N ASP A 274 2.72 -7.92 -15.89
CA ASP A 274 4.12 -7.47 -15.98
C ASP A 274 4.23 -5.97 -16.25
N GLU A 275 3.34 -5.43 -17.09
CA GLU A 275 3.27 -4.01 -17.44
C GLU A 275 1.87 -3.65 -17.99
N VAL A 276 1.48 -2.39 -17.87
CA VAL A 276 0.30 -1.80 -18.52
C VAL A 276 0.77 -0.67 -19.42
N GLY A 277 0.62 -0.86 -20.73
CA GLY A 277 0.94 0.15 -21.74
C GLY A 277 -0.26 1.03 -22.11
N GLY A 278 -0.10 1.84 -23.15
CA GLY A 278 -1.16 2.71 -23.67
C GLY A 278 -2.27 2.00 -24.48
N GLY A 279 -2.11 0.70 -24.76
CA GLY A 279 -3.07 -0.10 -25.53
C GLY A 279 -4.15 -0.77 -24.67
N PHE A 280 -5.24 -1.20 -25.30
CA PHE A 280 -6.34 -1.89 -24.62
C PHE A 280 -5.93 -3.32 -24.21
N THR A 281 -6.13 -3.67 -22.93
CA THR A 281 -5.95 -5.04 -22.43
C THR A 281 -7.27 -5.54 -21.86
N GLN A 282 -7.93 -6.44 -22.58
CA GLN A 282 -9.17 -7.06 -22.14
C GLN A 282 -8.86 -8.35 -21.37
N LEU A 283 -9.29 -8.46 -20.12
CA LEU A 283 -9.17 -9.67 -19.32
C LEU A 283 -10.57 -10.21 -19.06
N VAL A 284 -10.80 -11.49 -19.30
CA VAL A 284 -12.12 -12.11 -19.16
C VAL A 284 -11.96 -13.36 -18.32
N PHE A 285 -12.77 -13.46 -17.28
CA PHE A 285 -12.85 -14.64 -16.44
C PHE A 285 -14.31 -14.87 -16.04
N GLU A 286 -14.65 -16.11 -15.74
CA GLU A 286 -16.02 -16.52 -15.42
C GLU A 286 -16.29 -16.27 -13.92
N VAL A 287 -17.54 -15.93 -13.60
CA VAL A 287 -18.04 -16.00 -12.22
C VAL A 287 -19.25 -16.91 -12.18
N GLU A 288 -19.43 -17.56 -11.06
CA GLU A 288 -20.61 -18.35 -10.75
C GLU A 288 -21.38 -17.67 -9.62
N GLN A 289 -22.70 -17.82 -9.67
CA GLN A 289 -23.56 -17.34 -8.62
C GLN A 289 -23.68 -18.43 -7.55
N ASP A 290 -23.16 -18.15 -6.36
CA ASP A 290 -23.21 -19.05 -5.21
C ASP A 290 -24.60 -18.98 -4.52
N PHE A 291 -25.16 -17.78 -4.41
CA PHE A 291 -26.50 -17.58 -3.85
C PHE A 291 -27.19 -16.31 -4.37
N ASP A 292 -28.52 -16.31 -4.29
CA ASP A 292 -29.34 -15.17 -4.71
C ASP A 292 -29.26 -13.98 -3.75
N VAL A 293 -28.96 -12.81 -4.31
CA VAL A 293 -28.95 -11.54 -3.57
C VAL A 293 -29.81 -10.51 -4.31
N LYS A 294 -30.80 -9.96 -3.61
CA LYS A 294 -31.61 -8.84 -4.11
C LYS A 294 -30.93 -7.51 -3.82
N ASN A 295 -31.22 -6.49 -4.64
CA ASN A 295 -30.70 -5.12 -4.48
C ASN A 295 -29.17 -5.04 -4.47
N LEU A 296 -28.53 -5.71 -5.45
CA LEU A 296 -27.08 -5.70 -5.63
C LEU A 296 -26.52 -4.26 -5.64
N LYS A 297 -25.44 -4.06 -4.89
CA LYS A 297 -24.70 -2.81 -4.85
C LYS A 297 -23.41 -2.97 -5.67
N PRO A 298 -22.93 -1.88 -6.30
CA PRO A 298 -21.64 -1.87 -6.98
C PRO A 298 -20.49 -2.43 -6.14
N ALA A 299 -19.64 -3.25 -6.74
CA ALA A 299 -18.41 -3.75 -6.11
C ALA A 299 -17.19 -2.97 -6.61
N ALA A 300 -16.16 -2.87 -5.77
CA ALA A 300 -14.97 -2.07 -6.08
C ALA A 300 -14.00 -2.83 -6.99
N VAL A 301 -13.42 -2.13 -7.96
CA VAL A 301 -12.26 -2.58 -8.74
C VAL A 301 -11.14 -1.57 -8.58
N LYS A 302 -9.92 -2.06 -8.34
CA LYS A 302 -8.74 -1.23 -8.18
C LYS A 302 -7.68 -1.62 -9.19
N ILE A 303 -7.05 -0.61 -9.77
CA ILE A 303 -5.88 -0.78 -10.63
C ILE A 303 -4.78 0.13 -10.08
N TYR A 304 -3.60 -0.41 -9.83
CA TYR A 304 -2.46 0.35 -9.29
C TYR A 304 -1.12 -0.24 -9.70
N ASP A 305 -0.10 0.62 -9.75
CA ASP A 305 1.30 0.20 -9.90
C ASP A 305 1.76 -0.44 -8.59
N TYR A 306 2.35 -1.62 -8.65
CA TYR A 306 2.77 -2.38 -7.46
C TYR A 306 3.79 -1.62 -6.60
N TYR A 307 4.65 -0.83 -7.23
CA TYR A 307 5.70 -0.10 -6.53
C TYR A 307 5.29 1.33 -6.16
N GLU A 308 4.28 1.90 -6.84
CA GLU A 308 3.77 3.25 -6.59
C GLU A 308 2.25 3.21 -6.36
N THR A 309 1.84 2.68 -5.19
CA THR A 309 0.42 2.43 -4.86
C THR A 309 -0.45 3.69 -4.77
N ASP A 310 0.17 4.86 -4.65
CA ASP A 310 -0.52 6.16 -4.62
C ASP A 310 -1.20 6.50 -5.95
N MET A 311 -0.72 5.91 -7.05
CA MET A 311 -1.35 5.97 -8.37
C MET A 311 -2.41 4.86 -8.49
N CYS A 312 -3.33 4.80 -7.52
CA CYS A 312 -4.45 3.88 -7.53
C CYS A 312 -5.67 4.53 -8.19
N ILE A 313 -6.21 3.89 -9.22
CA ILE A 313 -7.52 4.24 -9.75
C ILE A 313 -8.54 3.25 -9.20
N ARG A 314 -9.58 3.78 -8.54
CA ARG A 314 -10.67 3.00 -7.95
C ARG A 314 -11.94 3.23 -8.74
N PHE A 315 -12.62 2.14 -9.07
CA PHE A 315 -13.88 2.15 -9.81
C PHE A 315 -14.90 1.26 -9.10
N SER A 316 -16.17 1.42 -9.48
CA SER A 316 -17.26 0.58 -9.00
C SER A 316 -17.98 -0.08 -10.18
N THR A 317 -18.18 -1.39 -10.14
CA THR A 317 -18.92 -2.14 -11.16
C THR A 317 -20.41 -1.82 -11.10
N LYS A 318 -21.09 -1.74 -12.24
CA LYS A 318 -22.55 -1.70 -12.28
C LYS A 318 -23.02 -2.89 -13.10
N THR A 319 -23.84 -3.74 -12.50
CA THR A 319 -24.55 -4.80 -13.24
C THR A 319 -25.58 -4.14 -14.15
N VAL A 320 -25.55 -4.48 -15.44
CA VAL A 320 -26.65 -4.20 -16.39
C VAL A 320 -27.45 -5.47 -16.52
#